data_AF-A0A7S0N673-F1
#
_entry.id   AF-A0A7S0N673-F1
#
_cell.length_a   1.000
_cell.length_b   1.000
_cell.length_c   1.000
_cell.angle_alpha   90.00
_cell.angle_beta   90.00
_cell.angle_gamma   90.00
#
_symmetry.space_group_name_H-M   'P 1'
#
loop_
_entity.id
_entity.type
_entity.pdbx_description
1 polymer ?
#
loop_
_entity_poly.entity_id
_entity_poly.type
_entity_poly.pdbx_seq_one_letter_code
_entity_poly.pdbx_strand_id
1 'polypeptide(L)'
;PPRDSAMKMGCAGSVQCQSMEALRSSTEDRLNFGFLRRTDDFIRSTFLRFAGAEGRLAKGDVVEAFAALGLPICDTDFEAKFMEMDVNEDGFIDLDEFMVTSKLPSSVEVWAKSIAWWQPVADAIPLQSGVDALRSVASLSNEEVDVICESLQFAIKRMLLEEVHRLKASFQVMDLKSTESEGKAAIKFKTFKASCGKVLDFHEGLKGRVGLPHIKFFDAMHAEHCIKPGSDFIFTTGNYHLATCPKVEWSIVAHGEACSPENLTHGRVIRKVEDCMRLELTKKAALCKEEVIAVILYTGPMFEVYNAVLRQFPEHIYSVFRDGANLFPTTIFVLVSAIQKLARVVRIREGTHLYRGLGGLLELPDCFFRPDERGRRGYTEWGFMST
;
A
#
# COMPACT_ATOMS: atom_id res chain seq x y z
N PRO A 1 -57.92 -1.14 27.58
CA PRO A 1 -57.89 -1.16 26.10
C PRO A 1 -57.04 0.01 25.58
N PRO A 2 -55.82 -0.28 25.07
CA PRO A 2 -54.73 0.69 25.07
C PRO A 2 -54.65 1.52 23.79
N ARG A 3 -53.99 2.67 23.98
CA ARG A 3 -53.63 3.69 22.99
C ARG A 3 -52.51 3.20 22.08
N ASP A 4 -52.60 3.60 20.82
CA ASP A 4 -51.62 3.42 19.75
C ASP A 4 -50.21 3.86 20.16
N SER A 5 -49.26 2.93 20.08
CA SER A 5 -47.82 3.18 20.09
C SER A 5 -47.21 2.57 18.83
N ALA A 6 -47.34 3.25 17.70
CA ALA A 6 -46.56 2.98 16.50
C ALA A 6 -45.26 3.81 16.56
N MET A 7 -44.19 3.12 16.92
CA MET A 7 -42.82 3.56 17.01
C MET A 7 -42.34 4.05 15.62
N LYS A 8 -42.12 5.36 15.47
CA LYS A 8 -41.42 5.94 14.33
C LYS A 8 -39.93 5.63 14.44
N MET A 9 -39.44 4.64 13.69
CA MET A 9 -38.04 4.55 13.33
C MET A 9 -37.77 5.55 12.19
N GLY A 10 -37.14 6.67 12.51
CA GLY A 10 -36.56 7.57 11.51
C GLY A 10 -35.14 7.12 11.19
N CYS A 11 -34.88 6.79 9.93
CA CYS A 11 -33.54 6.54 9.42
C CYS A 11 -33.41 7.11 8.00
N ALA A 12 -32.21 7.60 7.69
CA ALA A 12 -31.70 8.13 6.43
C ALA A 12 -32.06 9.58 6.06
N GLY A 13 -31.21 10.52 6.52
CA GLY A 13 -31.07 11.84 5.91
C GLY A 13 -30.45 11.73 4.51
N SER A 14 -31.17 12.23 3.52
CA SER A 14 -30.75 12.37 2.14
C SER A 14 -29.76 13.53 1.99
N VAL A 15 -28.59 13.28 1.39
CA VAL A 15 -27.67 14.33 0.97
C VAL A 15 -28.28 15.06 -0.23
N GLN A 16 -28.77 16.28 -0.01
CA GLN A 16 -29.27 17.14 -1.09
C GLN A 16 -28.12 17.55 -2.03
N CYS A 17 -28.28 17.25 -3.32
CA CYS A 17 -27.38 17.70 -4.38
C CYS A 17 -27.67 19.17 -4.71
N GLN A 18 -26.66 20.04 -4.63
CA GLN A 18 -26.79 21.47 -4.95
C GLN A 18 -27.06 21.72 -6.44
N SER A 19 -27.74 22.83 -6.78
CA SER A 19 -28.10 23.19 -8.15
C SER A 19 -26.91 23.69 -8.99
N MET A 20 -27.00 23.54 -10.32
CA MET A 20 -25.94 23.88 -11.28
C MET A 20 -25.61 25.38 -11.38
N GLU A 21 -26.57 26.27 -11.07
CA GLU A 21 -26.34 27.73 -11.03
C GLU A 21 -25.52 28.16 -9.81
N ALA A 22 -25.69 27.49 -8.65
CA ALA A 22 -24.82 27.68 -7.49
C ALA A 22 -23.37 27.26 -7.80
N LEU A 23 -23.19 26.19 -8.58
CA LEU A 23 -21.87 25.71 -9.00
C LEU A 23 -21.07 26.74 -9.82
N ARG A 24 -21.71 27.53 -10.70
CA ARG A 24 -21.02 28.52 -11.54
C ARG A 24 -20.52 29.73 -10.74
N SER A 25 -21.35 30.28 -9.84
CA SER A 25 -20.92 31.33 -8.90
C SER A 25 -19.78 30.85 -7.99
N SER A 26 -19.72 29.55 -7.70
CA SER A 26 -18.70 28.93 -6.86
C SER A 26 -17.36 28.63 -7.54
N THR A 27 -17.16 28.89 -8.83
CA THR A 27 -15.97 28.39 -9.54
C THR A 27 -14.69 29.15 -9.14
N GLU A 28 -14.75 30.48 -9.08
CA GLU A 28 -13.67 31.32 -8.51
C GLU A 28 -13.55 31.11 -7.01
N ASP A 29 -14.68 30.96 -6.30
CA ASP A 29 -14.68 30.64 -4.88
C ASP A 29 -14.01 29.29 -4.61
N ARG A 30 -14.26 28.24 -5.40
CA ARG A 30 -13.68 26.89 -5.21
C ARG A 30 -12.18 26.84 -5.44
N LEU A 31 -11.65 27.63 -6.38
CA LEU A 31 -10.20 27.83 -6.52
C LEU A 31 -9.62 28.53 -5.29
N ASN A 32 -10.40 29.44 -4.67
CA ASN A 32 -10.07 30.12 -3.42
C ASN A 32 -10.39 29.32 -2.14
N PHE A 33 -11.12 28.20 -2.21
CA PHE A 33 -11.50 27.34 -1.07
C PHE A 33 -10.72 26.02 -1.00
N GLY A 34 -9.86 25.74 -2.00
CA GLY A 34 -9.07 24.50 -2.07
C GLY A 34 -7.72 24.56 -1.37
N PHE A 35 -6.92 23.49 -1.57
CA PHE A 35 -5.59 23.25 -0.97
C PHE A 35 -4.59 24.43 -1.09
N LEU A 36 -4.80 25.33 -2.05
CA LEU A 36 -4.04 26.57 -2.24
C LEU A 36 -4.20 27.58 -1.10
N ARG A 37 -5.28 27.49 -0.30
CA ARG A 37 -5.54 28.40 0.83
C ARG A 37 -4.98 27.93 2.16
N ARG A 38 -4.46 26.70 2.29
CA ARG A 38 -3.86 26.18 3.54
C ARG A 38 -2.46 26.76 3.80
N THR A 39 -2.34 28.07 3.69
CA THR A 39 -1.17 28.81 4.17
C THR A 39 -1.16 28.83 5.69
N ASP A 40 0.01 29.03 6.28
CA ASP A 40 0.18 29.06 7.73
C ASP A 40 -0.74 30.10 8.39
N ASP A 41 -0.90 31.28 7.76
CA ASP A 41 -1.76 32.35 8.25
C ASP A 41 -3.25 31.99 8.21
N PHE A 42 -3.69 31.27 7.18
CA PHE A 42 -5.08 30.84 7.06
C PHE A 42 -5.43 29.72 8.05
N ILE A 43 -4.53 28.75 8.25
CA ILE A 43 -4.72 27.69 9.25
C ILE A 43 -4.76 28.31 10.64
N ARG A 44 -3.82 29.22 10.96
CA ARG A 44 -3.78 29.90 12.25
C ARG A 44 -5.02 30.76 12.51
N SER A 45 -5.45 31.56 11.54
CA SER A 45 -6.67 32.37 11.68
C SER A 45 -7.93 31.52 11.84
N THR A 46 -7.97 30.35 11.19
CA THR A 46 -9.05 29.38 11.38
C THR A 46 -9.04 28.80 12.78
N PHE A 47 -7.87 28.38 13.29
CA PHE A 47 -7.72 27.91 14.67
C PHE A 47 -8.23 28.94 15.67
N LEU A 48 -7.75 30.19 15.57
CA LEU A 48 -8.12 31.27 16.49
C LEU A 48 -9.61 31.62 16.46
N ARG A 49 -10.31 31.35 15.36
CA ARG A 49 -11.74 31.58 15.24
C ARG A 49 -12.57 30.62 16.09
N PHE A 50 -12.07 29.40 16.30
CA PHE A 50 -12.77 28.33 17.01
C PHE A 50 -12.15 28.02 18.37
N ALA A 51 -10.92 28.44 18.63
CA ALA A 51 -10.26 28.26 19.91
C ALA A 51 -11.01 29.00 21.02
N GLY A 52 -11.20 28.33 22.16
CA GLY A 52 -11.80 28.93 23.34
C GLY A 52 -10.90 30.00 23.99
N ALA A 53 -11.38 30.60 25.08
CA ALA A 53 -10.64 31.64 25.81
C ALA A 53 -9.24 31.22 26.30
N GLU A 54 -8.99 29.91 26.42
CA GLU A 54 -7.72 29.32 26.83
C GLU A 54 -6.75 29.06 25.66
N GLY A 55 -7.14 29.40 24.42
CA GLY A 55 -6.29 29.24 23.23
C GLY A 55 -6.14 27.78 22.77
N ARG A 56 -7.14 26.94 23.05
CA ARG A 56 -7.20 25.52 22.66
C ARG A 56 -8.56 25.18 22.06
N LEU A 57 -8.62 24.15 21.23
CA LEU A 57 -9.87 23.63 20.66
C LEU A 57 -10.39 22.47 21.51
N ALA A 58 -11.66 22.57 21.90
CA ALA A 58 -12.37 21.44 22.47
C ALA A 58 -12.87 20.51 21.37
N LYS A 59 -13.19 19.27 21.76
CA LYS A 59 -13.62 18.19 20.88
C LYS A 59 -14.75 18.58 19.91
N GLY A 60 -15.76 19.33 20.38
CA GLY A 60 -16.86 19.80 19.50
C GLY A 60 -16.41 20.78 18.43
N ASP A 61 -15.44 21.65 18.75
CA ASP A 61 -14.99 22.74 17.88
C ASP A 61 -14.00 22.27 16.80
N VAL A 62 -13.32 21.14 17.03
CA VAL A 62 -12.37 20.54 16.07
C VAL A 62 -13.06 20.19 14.75
N VAL A 63 -14.28 19.64 14.81
CA VAL A 63 -15.03 19.25 13.60
C VAL A 63 -15.35 20.47 12.73
N GLU A 64 -15.81 21.56 13.36
CA GLU A 64 -16.14 22.81 12.66
C GLU A 64 -14.90 23.50 12.11
N ALA A 65 -13.81 23.50 12.89
CA ALA A 65 -12.52 24.06 12.47
C ALA A 65 -11.95 23.32 11.24
N PHE A 66 -12.01 22.00 11.23
CA PHE A 66 -11.55 21.18 10.09
C PHE A 66 -12.47 21.29 8.87
N ALA A 67 -13.79 21.37 9.07
CA ALA A 67 -14.73 21.63 7.99
C ALA A 67 -14.46 23.00 7.32
N ALA A 68 -14.11 24.02 8.11
CA ALA A 68 -13.72 25.34 7.59
C ALA A 68 -12.42 25.33 6.78
N LEU A 69 -11.54 24.35 7.01
CA LEU A 69 -10.33 24.10 6.21
C LEU A 69 -10.58 23.25 4.95
N GLY A 70 -11.82 22.82 4.72
CA GLY A 70 -12.15 21.89 3.63
C GLY A 70 -11.69 20.45 3.88
N LEU A 71 -11.43 20.09 5.14
CA LEU A 71 -11.01 18.76 5.59
C LEU A 71 -12.09 18.13 6.50
N PRO A 72 -13.33 17.93 6.00
CA PRO A 72 -14.41 17.46 6.86
C PRO A 72 -14.08 16.12 7.51
N ILE A 73 -14.18 16.05 8.83
CA ILE A 73 -14.04 14.81 9.60
C ILE A 73 -15.41 14.15 9.67
N CYS A 74 -15.48 12.86 9.34
CA CYS A 74 -16.70 12.08 9.50
C CYS A 74 -16.87 11.68 10.97
N ASP A 75 -18.09 11.79 11.52
CA ASP A 75 -18.41 11.46 12.92
C ASP A 75 -17.90 10.08 13.36
N THR A 76 -17.87 9.12 12.44
CA THR A 76 -17.44 7.74 12.72
C THR A 76 -15.92 7.55 12.81
N ASP A 77 -15.10 8.49 12.31
CA ASP A 77 -13.63 8.47 12.45
C ASP A 77 -13.12 9.54 13.42
N PHE A 78 -14.02 10.36 13.94
CA PHE A 78 -13.66 11.55 14.68
C PHE A 78 -12.80 11.22 15.91
N GLU A 79 -13.13 10.17 16.67
CA GLU A 79 -12.36 9.74 17.84
C GLU A 79 -10.93 9.35 17.49
N ALA A 80 -10.72 8.55 16.44
CA ALA A 80 -9.40 8.11 16.02
C ALA A 80 -8.57 9.27 15.47
N LYS A 81 -9.22 10.20 14.74
CA LYS A 81 -8.56 11.38 14.21
C LYS A 81 -8.19 12.36 15.32
N PHE A 82 -9.06 12.52 16.32
CA PHE A 82 -8.81 13.35 17.49
C PHE A 82 -7.61 12.81 18.30
N MET A 83 -7.55 11.51 18.56
CA MET A 83 -6.39 10.87 19.21
C MET A 83 -5.09 11.01 18.42
N GLU A 84 -5.14 11.04 17.09
CA GLU A 84 -3.95 11.27 16.25
C GLU A 84 -3.46 12.73 16.36
N MET A 85 -4.37 13.65 16.65
CA MET A 85 -4.10 15.09 16.73
C MET A 85 -3.64 15.52 18.12
N ASP A 86 -4.23 14.96 19.17
CA ASP A 86 -3.90 15.20 20.59
C ASP A 86 -2.64 14.41 20.94
N VAL A 87 -1.47 14.95 20.57
CA VAL A 87 -0.18 14.25 20.66
C VAL A 87 0.27 14.15 22.11
N ASN A 88 -0.09 15.13 22.93
CA ASN A 88 0.27 15.19 24.35
C ASN A 88 -0.76 14.52 25.28
N GLU A 89 -1.88 14.03 24.73
CA GLU A 89 -2.98 13.35 25.41
C GLU A 89 -3.64 14.21 26.52
N ASP A 90 -3.66 15.54 26.35
CA ASP A 90 -4.25 16.46 27.32
C ASP A 90 -5.77 16.68 27.13
N GLY A 91 -6.35 16.07 26.10
CA GLY A 91 -7.78 16.10 25.78
C GLY A 91 -8.21 17.35 25.02
N PHE A 92 -7.27 18.20 24.61
CA PHE A 92 -7.50 19.39 23.80
C PHE A 92 -6.54 19.42 22.61
N ILE A 93 -6.85 20.25 21.61
CA ILE A 93 -5.93 20.47 20.48
C ILE A 93 -5.38 21.89 20.57
N ASP A 94 -4.07 22.01 20.71
CA ASP A 94 -3.39 23.31 20.67
C ASP A 94 -3.07 23.78 19.24
N LEU A 95 -2.52 24.98 19.11
CA LEU A 95 -2.21 25.56 17.80
C LEU A 95 -1.17 24.73 17.05
N ASP A 96 -0.16 24.20 17.73
CA ASP A 96 0.92 23.47 17.07
C ASP A 96 0.42 22.11 16.57
N GLU A 97 -0.37 21.40 17.37
CA GLU A 97 -1.06 20.15 17.01
C GLU A 97 -2.04 20.34 15.84
N PHE A 98 -2.83 21.42 15.88
CA PHE A 98 -3.74 21.80 14.81
C PHE A 98 -3.00 22.12 13.51
N MET A 99 -1.88 22.87 13.60
CA MET A 99 -1.06 23.25 12.46
C MET A 99 -0.41 22.03 11.79
N VAL A 100 0.14 21.10 12.58
CA VAL A 100 0.75 19.86 12.07
C VAL A 100 -0.28 19.04 11.30
N THR A 101 -1.44 18.81 11.89
CA THR A 101 -2.47 17.95 11.28
C THR A 101 -3.10 18.59 10.06
N SER A 102 -3.39 19.89 10.10
CA SER A 102 -4.01 20.62 8.99
C SER A 102 -3.13 20.67 7.73
N LYS A 103 -1.82 20.53 7.91
CA LYS A 103 -0.83 20.48 6.82
C LYS A 103 -0.65 19.09 6.21
N LEU A 104 -1.18 18.04 6.84
CA LEU A 104 -1.11 16.69 6.26
C LEU A 104 -1.94 16.65 4.96
N PRO A 105 -1.45 15.96 3.92
CA PRO A 105 -2.20 15.83 2.68
C PRO A 105 -3.43 14.94 2.90
N SER A 106 -4.60 15.41 2.48
CA SER A 106 -5.82 14.61 2.49
C SER A 106 -5.76 13.46 1.48
N SER A 107 -6.59 12.43 1.66
CA SER A 107 -6.68 11.31 0.71
C SER A 107 -7.02 11.76 -0.72
N VAL A 108 -7.79 12.85 -0.85
CA VAL A 108 -8.10 13.47 -2.14
C VAL A 108 -6.86 14.11 -2.77
N GLU A 109 -5.99 14.74 -1.99
CA GLU A 109 -4.72 15.28 -2.52
C GLU A 109 -3.74 14.20 -2.94
N VAL A 110 -3.61 13.16 -2.13
CA VAL A 110 -2.74 12.03 -2.46
C VAL A 110 -3.22 11.36 -3.74
N TRP A 111 -4.53 11.11 -3.85
CA TRP A 111 -5.13 10.61 -5.08
C TRP A 111 -4.91 11.57 -6.24
N ALA A 112 -5.18 12.87 -6.10
CA ALA A 112 -5.00 13.84 -7.17
C ALA A 112 -3.53 13.89 -7.65
N LYS A 113 -2.54 13.79 -6.76
CA LYS A 113 -1.10 13.73 -7.11
C LYS A 113 -0.72 12.47 -7.87
N SER A 114 -1.48 11.38 -7.72
CA SER A 114 -1.24 10.13 -8.44
C SER A 114 -1.64 10.18 -9.91
N ILE A 115 -2.49 11.13 -10.28
CA ILE A 115 -2.94 11.32 -11.66
C ILE A 115 -1.85 12.08 -12.43
N ALA A 116 -1.51 11.59 -13.61
CA ALA A 116 -0.49 12.17 -14.48
C ALA A 116 -0.98 13.44 -15.20
N TRP A 117 -1.40 14.47 -14.44
CA TRP A 117 -1.91 15.74 -14.98
C TRP A 117 -0.91 16.47 -15.89
N TRP A 118 0.38 16.17 -15.72
CA TRP A 118 1.45 16.70 -16.56
C TRP A 118 1.36 16.21 -18.01
N GLN A 119 0.75 15.05 -18.29
CA GLN A 119 0.68 14.48 -19.64
C GLN A 119 -0.14 15.36 -20.59
N PRO A 120 -1.40 15.71 -20.30
CA PRO A 120 -2.15 16.65 -21.12
C PRO A 120 -1.46 18.00 -21.32
N VAL A 121 -0.74 18.48 -20.31
CA VAL A 121 -0.01 19.76 -20.37
C VAL A 121 1.15 19.64 -21.35
N ALA A 122 1.93 18.58 -21.28
CA ALA A 122 3.03 18.32 -22.21
C ALA A 122 2.52 18.11 -23.64
N ASP A 123 1.43 17.35 -23.81
CA ASP A 123 0.86 17.02 -25.12
C ASP A 123 0.21 18.23 -25.81
N ALA A 124 -0.31 19.19 -25.04
CA ALA A 124 -0.94 20.39 -25.57
C ALA A 124 0.08 21.44 -26.07
N ILE A 125 1.33 21.40 -25.59
CA ILE A 125 2.35 22.36 -26.01
C ILE A 125 2.86 21.99 -27.41
N PRO A 126 2.71 22.88 -28.40
CA PRO A 126 3.20 22.62 -29.75
C PRO A 126 4.73 22.62 -29.79
N LEU A 127 5.33 21.47 -30.12
CA LEU A 127 6.77 21.36 -30.30
C LEU A 127 7.17 21.80 -31.71
N GLN A 128 8.06 22.80 -31.80
CA GLN A 128 8.62 23.24 -33.08
C GLN A 128 9.86 22.39 -33.42
N SER A 129 9.89 21.86 -34.66
CA SER A 129 11.01 21.04 -35.13
C SER A 129 12.33 21.82 -35.09
N GLY A 130 13.36 21.25 -34.47
CA GLY A 130 14.71 21.84 -34.39
C GLY A 130 14.90 22.90 -33.31
N VAL A 131 13.89 23.19 -32.49
CA VAL A 131 13.98 24.09 -31.33
C VAL A 131 14.00 23.27 -30.04
N ASP A 132 14.78 23.70 -29.06
CA ASP A 132 14.75 23.10 -27.72
C ASP A 132 13.34 23.20 -27.11
N ALA A 133 12.83 22.11 -26.52
CA ALA A 133 11.45 22.04 -26.05
C ALA A 133 11.09 23.12 -25.01
N LEU A 134 12.04 23.52 -24.16
CA LEU A 134 11.80 24.59 -23.19
C LEU A 134 11.82 25.98 -23.84
N ARG A 135 12.55 26.14 -24.96
CA ARG A 135 12.46 27.36 -25.78
C ARG A 135 11.11 27.47 -26.48
N SER A 136 10.50 26.36 -26.91
CA SER A 136 9.14 26.37 -27.46
C SER A 136 8.11 26.82 -26.42
N VAL A 137 8.26 26.40 -25.16
CA VAL A 137 7.42 26.91 -24.05
C VAL A 137 7.66 28.40 -23.82
N ALA A 138 8.93 28.84 -23.80
CA ALA A 138 9.29 30.24 -23.56
C ALA A 138 8.84 31.19 -24.67
N SER A 139 8.53 30.67 -25.86
CA SER A 139 8.10 31.47 -27.02
C SER A 139 6.58 31.52 -27.24
N LEU A 140 5.79 30.86 -26.39
CA LEU A 140 4.33 30.84 -26.55
C LEU A 140 3.72 32.25 -26.45
N SER A 141 2.85 32.58 -27.39
CA SER A 141 2.03 33.80 -27.31
C SER A 141 0.85 33.62 -26.34
N ASN A 142 0.23 34.72 -25.92
CA ASN A 142 -0.98 34.65 -25.07
C ASN A 142 -2.11 33.89 -25.78
N GLU A 143 -2.27 34.08 -27.09
CA GLU A 143 -3.27 33.39 -27.90
C GLU A 143 -2.99 31.88 -27.99
N GLU A 144 -1.71 31.47 -28.10
CA GLU A 144 -1.33 30.05 -28.07
C GLU A 144 -1.57 29.42 -26.69
N VAL A 145 -1.33 30.17 -25.61
CA VAL A 145 -1.63 29.73 -24.25
C VAL A 145 -3.14 29.54 -24.04
N ASP A 146 -3.98 30.44 -24.56
CA ASP A 146 -5.44 30.29 -24.48
C ASP A 146 -5.93 29.01 -25.18
N VAL A 147 -5.42 28.72 -26.38
CA VAL A 147 -5.73 27.49 -27.13
C VAL A 147 -5.26 26.22 -26.38
N ILE A 148 -4.10 26.28 -25.72
CA ILE A 148 -3.61 25.21 -24.85
C ILE A 148 -4.57 25.00 -23.68
N CYS A 149 -5.02 26.07 -23.01
CA CYS A 149 -5.95 25.99 -21.90
C CYS A 149 -7.32 25.40 -22.29
N GLU A 150 -7.85 25.76 -23.45
CA GLU A 150 -9.08 25.16 -23.98
C GLU A 150 -8.92 23.65 -24.25
N SER A 151 -7.78 23.26 -24.83
CA SER A 151 -7.45 21.85 -25.09
C SER A 151 -7.31 21.05 -23.79
N LEU A 152 -6.67 21.64 -22.78
CA LEU A 152 -6.53 21.07 -21.45
C LEU A 152 -7.88 20.86 -20.76
N GLN A 153 -8.83 21.77 -20.93
CA GLN A 153 -10.16 21.62 -20.34
C GLN A 153 -10.83 20.31 -20.77
N PHE A 154 -10.72 19.97 -22.07
CA PHE A 154 -11.26 18.71 -22.60
C PHE A 154 -10.50 17.49 -22.08
N ALA A 155 -9.17 17.52 -22.13
CA ALA A 155 -8.32 16.41 -21.72
C ALA A 155 -8.44 16.10 -20.22
N ILE A 156 -8.39 17.12 -19.36
CA ILE A 156 -8.56 17.01 -17.91
C ILE A 156 -9.94 16.47 -17.57
N LYS A 157 -11.00 16.98 -18.22
CA LYS A 157 -12.37 16.47 -18.01
C LYS A 157 -12.47 14.98 -18.32
N ARG A 158 -11.90 14.53 -19.43
CA ARG A 158 -11.91 13.11 -19.82
C ARG A 158 -11.17 12.26 -18.79
N MET A 159 -9.94 12.63 -18.43
CA MET A 159 -9.15 11.90 -17.43
C MET A 159 -9.86 11.83 -16.08
N LEU A 160 -10.43 12.96 -15.63
CA LEU A 160 -11.15 13.00 -14.36
C LEU A 160 -12.39 12.08 -14.37
N LEU A 161 -13.14 12.03 -15.47
CA LEU A 161 -14.29 11.13 -15.60
C LEU A 161 -13.87 9.67 -15.59
N GLU A 162 -12.77 9.31 -16.26
CA GLU A 162 -12.21 7.96 -16.23
C GLU A 162 -11.81 7.54 -14.81
N GLU A 163 -11.12 8.40 -14.08
CA GLU A 163 -10.74 8.15 -12.69
C GLU A 163 -11.96 8.04 -11.77
N VAL A 164 -12.97 8.90 -11.95
CA VAL A 164 -14.24 8.82 -11.19
C VAL A 164 -14.95 7.50 -11.48
N HIS A 165 -14.98 7.05 -12.73
CA HIS A 165 -15.58 5.77 -13.10
C HIS A 165 -14.80 4.60 -12.49
N ARG A 166 -13.47 4.64 -12.54
CA ARG A 166 -12.59 3.63 -11.93
C ARG A 166 -12.82 3.53 -10.43
N LEU A 167 -12.86 4.68 -9.74
CA LEU A 167 -13.16 4.74 -8.32
C LEU A 167 -14.55 4.16 -8.05
N LYS A 168 -15.60 4.62 -8.72
CA LYS A 168 -16.97 4.10 -8.55
C LYS A 168 -17.05 2.58 -8.74
N ALA A 169 -16.40 2.03 -9.77
CA ALA A 169 -16.34 0.59 -9.98
C ALA A 169 -15.63 -0.13 -8.83
N SER A 170 -14.54 0.44 -8.31
CA SER A 170 -13.86 -0.12 -7.14
C SER A 170 -14.76 -0.13 -5.89
N PHE A 171 -15.48 0.97 -5.62
CA PHE A 171 -16.46 1.07 -4.52
C PHE A 171 -17.59 0.04 -4.69
N GLN A 172 -18.14 -0.12 -5.91
CA GLN A 172 -19.19 -1.10 -6.17
C GLN A 172 -18.74 -2.55 -5.96
N VAL A 173 -17.52 -2.90 -6.39
CA VAL A 173 -16.94 -4.23 -6.15
C VAL A 173 -16.70 -4.47 -4.65
N MET A 174 -16.37 -3.41 -3.89
CA MET A 174 -16.25 -3.48 -2.43
C MET A 174 -17.60 -3.62 -1.74
N ASP A 175 -18.63 -2.88 -2.18
CA ASP A 175 -19.98 -2.95 -1.63
C ASP A 175 -20.60 -4.34 -1.88
N LEU A 176 -20.42 -4.91 -3.08
CA LEU A 176 -20.89 -6.28 -3.41
C LEU A 176 -20.22 -7.35 -2.53
N LYS A 177 -18.93 -7.20 -2.20
CA LYS A 177 -18.22 -8.09 -1.27
C LYS A 177 -18.66 -7.91 0.19
N SER A 178 -19.13 -6.73 0.56
CA SER A 178 -19.67 -6.48 1.90
C SER A 178 -21.09 -7.02 2.10
N THR A 179 -21.90 -7.13 1.02
CA THR A 179 -23.24 -7.75 1.07
C THR A 179 -23.22 -9.28 1.19
N GLU A 180 -22.14 -9.97 0.80
CA GLU A 180 -21.95 -11.40 1.10
C GLU A 180 -21.52 -11.66 2.55
N SER A 181 -21.20 -10.59 3.29
CA SER A 181 -20.78 -10.60 4.69
C SER A 181 -21.75 -9.76 5.54
N GLU A 182 -23.06 -9.93 5.36
CA GLU A 182 -24.07 -9.40 6.28
C GLU A 182 -23.92 -10.03 7.66
N GLY A 183 -23.04 -9.43 8.46
CA GLY A 183 -22.74 -9.90 9.80
C GLY A 183 -21.42 -9.41 10.38
N LYS A 184 -20.94 -8.21 10.03
CA LYS A 184 -20.07 -7.37 10.91
C LYS A 184 -19.79 -6.01 10.27
N ALA A 185 -20.03 -4.98 11.06
CA ALA A 185 -19.84 -3.55 10.83
C ALA A 185 -18.75 -3.10 9.82
N ALA A 186 -19.19 -2.19 8.94
CA ALA A 186 -18.46 -1.09 8.28
C ALA A 186 -16.93 -1.24 8.14
N ILE A 187 -16.49 -1.72 6.96
CA ILE A 187 -15.08 -1.62 6.56
C ILE A 187 -14.93 -0.36 5.69
N LYS A 188 -14.57 0.75 6.34
CA LYS A 188 -14.02 1.95 5.72
C LYS A 188 -12.67 1.63 5.06
N PHE A 189 -12.34 2.38 4.01
CA PHE A 189 -11.09 2.37 3.23
C PHE A 189 -9.85 2.42 4.14
N LYS A 190 -9.33 1.26 4.54
CA LYS A 190 -8.02 1.17 5.16
C LYS A 190 -6.98 1.08 4.05
N THR A 191 -6.32 2.20 3.75
CA THR A 191 -4.91 2.15 3.34
C THR A 191 -4.16 1.38 4.42
N PHE A 192 -3.44 0.35 4.02
CA PHE A 192 -2.63 -0.42 4.97
C PHE A 192 -1.24 0.21 4.98
N LYS A 193 -0.88 0.82 6.10
CA LYS A 193 0.49 1.27 6.32
C LYS A 193 1.39 0.03 6.38
N ALA A 194 2.37 -0.04 5.49
CA ALA A 194 3.29 -1.16 5.46
C ALA A 194 3.98 -1.27 6.83
N SER A 195 3.77 -2.40 7.50
CA SER A 195 4.48 -2.69 8.73
C SER A 195 5.94 -2.97 8.38
N CYS A 196 6.86 -2.29 9.06
CA CYS A 196 8.28 -2.40 8.82
C CYS A 196 9.06 -2.65 10.11
N GLY A 197 10.20 -3.34 9.95
CA GLY A 197 11.15 -3.56 11.04
C GLY A 197 11.84 -2.29 11.48
N LYS A 198 12.18 -2.27 12.76
CA LYS A 198 13.08 -1.30 13.39
C LYS A 198 14.52 -1.82 13.29
N VAL A 199 15.48 -0.95 13.65
CA VAL A 199 16.91 -1.32 13.72
C VAL A 199 17.15 -2.51 14.65
N LEU A 200 16.33 -2.68 15.69
CA LEU A 200 16.43 -3.84 16.59
C LEU A 200 16.09 -5.15 15.88
N ASP A 201 15.05 -5.18 15.03
CA ASP A 201 14.72 -6.36 14.22
C ASP A 201 15.89 -6.77 13.31
N PHE A 202 16.62 -5.79 12.78
CA PHE A 202 17.83 -6.04 11.99
C PHE A 202 18.93 -6.72 12.83
N HIS A 203 19.12 -6.30 14.08
CA HIS A 203 20.14 -6.88 14.97
C HIS A 203 19.76 -8.26 15.52
N GLU A 204 18.48 -8.52 15.79
CA GLU A 204 17.99 -9.84 16.21
C GLU A 204 18.10 -10.89 15.08
N GLY A 205 17.97 -10.42 13.83
CA GLY A 205 18.08 -11.24 12.64
C GLY A 205 17.01 -12.32 12.54
N LEU A 206 17.23 -13.30 11.65
CA LEU A 206 16.24 -14.34 11.38
C LEU A 206 15.92 -15.23 12.59
N LYS A 207 16.88 -15.43 13.50
CA LYS A 207 16.69 -16.28 14.68
C LYS A 207 15.56 -15.77 15.57
N GLY A 208 15.51 -14.45 15.82
CA GLY A 208 14.45 -13.83 16.61
C GLY A 208 13.08 -13.92 15.94
N ARG A 209 13.06 -14.03 14.61
CA ARG A 209 11.82 -13.99 13.81
C ARG A 209 11.19 -15.36 13.59
N VAL A 210 11.97 -16.34 13.16
CA VAL A 210 11.47 -17.67 12.74
C VAL A 210 12.03 -18.82 13.58
N GLY A 211 12.99 -18.55 14.47
CA GLY A 211 13.69 -19.56 15.26
C GLY A 211 14.98 -20.05 14.57
N LEU A 212 15.56 -21.11 15.12
CA LEU A 212 16.80 -21.69 14.60
C LEU A 212 16.51 -22.75 13.52
N PRO A 213 17.35 -22.84 12.46
CA PRO A 213 17.23 -23.89 11.47
C PRO A 213 17.71 -25.23 12.03
N HIS A 214 17.20 -26.32 11.46
CA HIS A 214 17.72 -27.65 11.74
C HIS A 214 18.95 -27.96 10.87
N ILE A 215 19.90 -28.76 11.36
CA ILE A 215 21.15 -29.09 10.64
C ILE A 215 20.95 -30.08 9.47
N LYS A 216 19.92 -30.93 9.55
CA LYS A 216 19.52 -31.81 8.44
C LYS A 216 18.53 -31.06 7.56
N PHE A 217 19.07 -30.28 6.61
CA PHE A 217 18.29 -29.33 5.83
C PHE A 217 17.16 -30.01 5.06
N PHE A 218 17.46 -31.03 4.24
CA PHE A 218 16.45 -31.67 3.40
C PHE A 218 15.28 -32.26 4.22
N ASP A 219 15.57 -33.06 5.25
CA ASP A 219 14.55 -33.70 6.09
C ASP A 219 13.66 -32.67 6.82
N ALA A 220 14.27 -31.59 7.32
CA ALA A 220 13.55 -30.56 8.04
C ALA A 220 12.72 -29.68 7.10
N MET A 221 13.23 -29.34 5.93
CA MET A 221 12.46 -28.64 4.90
C MET A 221 11.28 -29.50 4.42
N HIS A 222 11.48 -30.81 4.20
CA HIS A 222 10.40 -31.73 3.91
C HIS A 222 9.36 -31.75 5.05
N ALA A 223 9.80 -31.83 6.31
CA ALA A 223 8.88 -31.81 7.44
C ALA A 223 8.08 -30.49 7.52
N GLU A 224 8.71 -29.34 7.29
CA GLU A 224 8.07 -28.03 7.25
C GLU A 224 6.97 -27.93 6.18
N HIS A 225 7.14 -28.61 5.04
CA HIS A 225 6.19 -28.54 3.92
C HIS A 225 5.14 -29.65 3.91
N CYS A 226 5.48 -30.85 4.39
CA CYS A 226 4.67 -32.05 4.17
C CYS A 226 4.11 -32.67 5.45
N ILE A 227 4.64 -32.35 6.63
CA ILE A 227 4.32 -33.04 7.89
C ILE A 227 3.79 -32.09 8.95
N LYS A 228 4.42 -30.93 9.14
CA LYS A 228 4.05 -29.98 10.17
C LYS A 228 2.69 -29.33 9.87
N PRO A 229 1.96 -28.85 10.89
CA PRO A 229 0.68 -28.18 10.70
C PRO A 229 0.79 -27.01 9.69
N GLY A 230 -0.26 -26.85 8.89
CA GLY A 230 -0.28 -25.90 7.77
C GLY A 230 0.25 -26.47 6.45
N SER A 231 0.77 -27.71 6.41
CA SER A 231 1.22 -28.37 5.17
C SER A 231 0.17 -28.41 4.06
N ASP A 232 -1.09 -28.61 4.43
CA ASP A 232 -2.24 -28.70 3.52
C ASP A 232 -3.07 -27.39 3.49
N PHE A 233 -2.55 -26.30 4.08
CA PHE A 233 -3.21 -24.99 4.04
C PHE A 233 -3.20 -24.45 2.61
N ILE A 234 -4.40 -24.23 2.06
CA ILE A 234 -4.56 -23.65 0.73
C ILE A 234 -4.39 -22.14 0.81
N PHE A 235 -3.44 -21.60 0.05
CA PHE A 235 -3.23 -20.17 -0.14
C PHE A 235 -3.30 -19.82 -1.63
N THR A 236 -3.61 -18.56 -1.92
CA THR A 236 -3.72 -18.04 -3.29
C THR A 236 -2.71 -16.91 -3.51
N THR A 237 -1.93 -16.98 -4.58
CA THR A 237 -0.95 -15.92 -4.89
C THR A 237 -1.61 -14.62 -5.34
N GLY A 238 -1.10 -13.48 -4.87
CA GLY A 238 -1.70 -12.17 -5.19
C GLY A 238 -1.55 -11.73 -6.66
N ASN A 239 -0.50 -12.19 -7.35
CA ASN A 239 -0.09 -11.68 -8.67
C ASN A 239 -0.59 -12.50 -9.87
N TYR A 240 -0.81 -13.80 -9.68
CA TYR A 240 -1.30 -14.69 -10.74
C TYR A 240 -2.39 -15.67 -10.24
N HIS A 241 -2.93 -15.43 -9.04
CA HIS A 241 -4.12 -16.09 -8.51
C HIS A 241 -4.11 -17.62 -8.53
N LEU A 242 -2.94 -18.20 -8.30
CA LEU A 242 -2.77 -19.65 -8.18
C LEU A 242 -3.11 -20.10 -6.76
N ALA A 243 -4.09 -21.01 -6.63
CA ALA A 243 -4.38 -21.69 -5.37
C ALA A 243 -3.54 -22.96 -5.23
N THR A 244 -2.78 -23.10 -4.13
CA THR A 244 -1.91 -24.26 -3.87
C THR A 244 -1.64 -24.39 -2.36
N CYS A 245 -0.84 -25.37 -1.95
CA CYS A 245 -0.40 -25.52 -0.56
C CYS A 245 1.07 -25.94 -0.45
N PRO A 246 1.71 -25.76 0.73
CA PRO A 246 3.12 -26.10 0.93
C PRO A 246 3.50 -27.52 0.49
N LYS A 247 2.63 -28.49 0.77
CA LYS A 247 2.85 -29.90 0.44
C LYS A 247 2.86 -30.17 -1.06
N VAL A 248 1.91 -29.59 -1.79
CA VAL A 248 1.82 -29.72 -3.26
C VAL A 248 3.04 -29.11 -3.92
N GLU A 249 3.44 -27.92 -3.48
CA GLU A 249 4.61 -27.22 -4.02
C GLU A 249 5.92 -27.98 -3.75
N TRP A 250 6.04 -28.58 -2.57
CA TRP A 250 7.17 -29.46 -2.26
C TRP A 250 7.21 -30.69 -3.18
N SER A 251 6.09 -31.39 -3.36
CA SER A 251 6.01 -32.55 -4.25
C SER A 251 6.45 -32.21 -5.68
N ILE A 252 5.97 -31.09 -6.21
CA ILE A 252 6.33 -30.62 -7.56
C ILE A 252 7.83 -30.31 -7.66
N VAL A 253 8.37 -29.55 -6.69
CA VAL A 253 9.75 -29.05 -6.78
C VAL A 253 10.79 -30.08 -6.34
N ALA A 254 10.62 -30.67 -5.16
CA ALA A 254 11.61 -31.55 -4.55
C ALA A 254 11.52 -32.99 -5.04
N HIS A 255 10.31 -33.48 -5.38
CA HIS A 255 10.11 -34.83 -5.91
C HIS A 255 9.93 -34.88 -7.44
N GLY A 256 9.77 -33.71 -8.09
CA GLY A 256 9.65 -33.63 -9.55
C GLY A 256 8.30 -34.13 -10.08
N GLU A 257 7.26 -34.10 -9.24
CA GLU A 257 5.91 -34.48 -9.64
C GLU A 257 5.34 -33.52 -10.69
N ALA A 258 4.46 -34.04 -11.55
CA ALA A 258 3.83 -33.24 -12.60
C ALA A 258 2.87 -32.21 -11.99
N CYS A 259 3.00 -30.95 -12.42
CA CYS A 259 2.04 -29.91 -12.07
C CYS A 259 0.76 -30.05 -12.91
N SER A 260 -0.40 -29.79 -12.32
CA SER A 260 -1.67 -29.75 -13.06
C SER A 260 -1.60 -28.70 -14.18
N PRO A 261 -2.11 -28.98 -15.39
CA PRO A 261 -2.14 -28.02 -16.49
C PRO A 261 -2.83 -26.70 -16.14
N GLU A 262 -3.86 -26.74 -15.29
CA GLU A 262 -4.59 -25.56 -14.82
C GLU A 262 -3.68 -24.60 -14.04
N ASN A 263 -2.73 -25.15 -13.29
CA ASN A 263 -1.74 -24.42 -12.49
C ASN A 263 -0.53 -23.92 -13.32
N LEU A 264 -0.56 -24.11 -14.64
CA LEU A 264 0.46 -23.64 -15.59
C LEU A 264 -0.06 -22.54 -16.54
N THR A 265 -1.37 -22.25 -16.49
CA THR A 265 -2.07 -21.31 -17.40
C THR A 265 -1.53 -19.88 -17.37
N HIS A 266 -0.86 -19.49 -16.29
CA HIS A 266 -0.30 -18.16 -16.06
C HIS A 266 1.18 -18.02 -16.46
N GLY A 267 1.69 -18.90 -17.32
CA GLY A 267 3.07 -18.83 -17.83
C GLY A 267 4.15 -19.31 -16.85
N ARG A 268 3.77 -20.03 -15.79
CA ARG A 268 4.70 -20.61 -14.81
C ARG A 268 5.56 -21.67 -15.47
N VAL A 269 6.88 -21.51 -15.35
CA VAL A 269 7.86 -22.50 -15.81
C VAL A 269 8.52 -23.14 -14.60
N ILE A 270 8.23 -24.42 -14.37
CA ILE A 270 8.85 -25.20 -13.30
C ILE A 270 10.14 -25.81 -13.85
N ARG A 271 11.28 -25.38 -13.30
CA ARG A 271 12.58 -25.96 -13.64
C ARG A 271 12.87 -27.13 -12.71
N LYS A 272 13.39 -28.23 -13.26
CA LYS A 272 13.83 -29.36 -12.46
C LYS A 272 15.07 -28.97 -11.64
N VAL A 273 15.14 -29.47 -10.41
CA VAL A 273 16.26 -29.22 -9.50
C VAL A 273 17.57 -29.65 -10.16
N GLU A 274 17.58 -30.81 -10.82
CA GLU A 274 18.76 -31.35 -11.50
C GLU A 274 19.24 -30.45 -12.64
N ASP A 275 18.33 -29.81 -13.36
CA ASP A 275 18.66 -28.88 -14.44
C ASP A 275 19.25 -27.58 -13.87
N CYS A 276 18.64 -27.05 -12.80
CA CYS A 276 19.16 -25.90 -12.08
C CYS A 276 20.54 -26.17 -11.44
N MET A 277 20.79 -27.39 -10.97
CA MET A 277 22.10 -27.80 -10.44
C MET A 277 23.20 -27.79 -11.51
N ARG A 278 22.85 -27.98 -12.79
CA ARG A 278 23.81 -27.95 -13.90
C ARG A 278 24.17 -26.56 -14.38
N LEU A 279 23.47 -25.52 -13.94
CA LEU A 279 23.75 -24.13 -14.32
C LEU A 279 25.14 -23.71 -13.82
N GLU A 280 25.90 -23.02 -14.68
CA GLU A 280 27.24 -22.51 -14.33
C GLU A 280 27.18 -21.56 -13.13
N LEU A 281 26.10 -20.79 -13.00
CA LEU A 281 25.91 -19.90 -11.85
C LEU A 281 25.80 -20.68 -10.53
N THR A 282 25.03 -21.77 -10.52
CA THR A 282 24.88 -22.67 -9.36
C THR A 282 26.22 -23.28 -8.96
N LYS A 283 26.97 -23.80 -9.94
CA LYS A 283 28.30 -24.38 -9.71
C LYS A 283 29.27 -23.35 -9.15
N LYS A 284 29.33 -22.16 -9.75
CA LYS A 284 30.20 -21.06 -9.33
C LYS A 284 29.87 -20.57 -7.92
N ALA A 285 28.59 -20.48 -7.57
CA ALA A 285 28.12 -20.11 -6.23
C ALA A 285 28.26 -21.24 -5.20
N ALA A 286 28.58 -22.46 -5.63
CA ALA A 286 28.61 -23.67 -4.81
C ALA A 286 27.30 -23.86 -4.02
N LEU A 287 26.16 -23.75 -4.71
CA LEU A 287 24.87 -24.05 -4.09
C LEU A 287 24.69 -25.56 -3.88
N CYS A 288 24.14 -25.95 -2.74
CA CYS A 288 23.69 -27.31 -2.51
C CYS A 288 22.27 -27.55 -3.08
N LYS A 289 21.83 -28.81 -3.06
CA LYS A 289 20.51 -29.20 -3.60
C LYS A 289 19.38 -28.48 -2.87
N GLU A 290 19.46 -28.38 -1.55
CA GLU A 290 18.46 -27.76 -0.68
C GLU A 290 18.34 -26.25 -0.95
N GLU A 291 19.46 -25.58 -1.20
CA GLU A 291 19.49 -24.17 -1.59
C GLU A 291 18.80 -23.95 -2.94
N VAL A 292 19.03 -24.82 -3.91
CA VAL A 292 18.33 -24.76 -5.21
C VAL A 292 16.83 -25.03 -5.04
N ILE A 293 16.42 -26.00 -4.22
CA ILE A 293 15.01 -26.27 -3.90
C ILE A 293 14.37 -25.02 -3.29
N ALA A 294 15.00 -24.41 -2.29
CA ALA A 294 14.46 -23.23 -1.60
C ALA A 294 14.28 -22.04 -2.57
N VAL A 295 15.24 -21.82 -3.48
CA VAL A 295 15.13 -20.78 -4.52
C VAL A 295 13.97 -21.08 -5.47
N ILE A 296 13.82 -22.32 -5.95
CA ILE A 296 12.73 -22.69 -6.83
C ILE A 296 11.38 -22.51 -6.13
N LEU A 297 11.23 -22.96 -4.88
CA LEU A 297 10.02 -22.77 -4.09
C LEU A 297 9.66 -21.28 -3.95
N TYR A 298 10.63 -20.44 -3.58
CA TYR A 298 10.42 -19.00 -3.44
C TYR A 298 10.06 -18.31 -4.75
N THR A 299 10.70 -18.66 -5.86
CA THR A 299 10.34 -18.10 -7.18
C THR A 299 9.04 -18.68 -7.74
N GLY A 300 8.58 -19.80 -7.19
CA GLY A 300 7.21 -20.30 -7.30
C GLY A 300 6.27 -19.63 -6.30
N PRO A 301 5.11 -20.22 -5.98
CA PRO A 301 4.07 -19.57 -5.17
C PRO A 301 4.42 -19.49 -3.67
N MET A 302 5.42 -20.22 -3.18
CA MET A 302 5.76 -20.21 -1.74
C MET A 302 6.30 -18.87 -1.24
N PHE A 303 6.63 -17.89 -2.11
CA PHE A 303 6.92 -16.53 -1.65
C PHE A 303 5.79 -15.93 -0.81
N GLU A 304 4.53 -16.29 -1.09
CA GLU A 304 3.35 -15.77 -0.39
C GLU A 304 3.41 -16.17 1.08
N VAL A 305 3.62 -17.47 1.35
CA VAL A 305 3.71 -18.03 2.71
C VAL A 305 4.98 -17.57 3.43
N TYR A 306 6.15 -17.68 2.79
CA TYR A 306 7.41 -17.33 3.46
C TYR A 306 7.46 -15.85 3.84
N ASN A 307 7.00 -14.97 2.93
CA ASN A 307 6.93 -13.56 3.25
C ASN A 307 5.83 -13.26 4.26
N ALA A 308 4.71 -13.98 4.26
CA ALA A 308 3.68 -13.80 5.27
C ALA A 308 4.18 -14.17 6.67
N VAL A 309 4.96 -15.25 6.78
CA VAL A 309 5.62 -15.65 8.03
C VAL A 309 6.64 -14.61 8.49
N LEU A 310 7.49 -14.13 7.58
CA LEU A 310 8.50 -13.12 7.91
C LEU A 310 7.86 -11.79 8.33
N ARG A 311 6.89 -11.30 7.57
CA ARG A 311 6.16 -10.06 7.83
C ARG A 311 5.15 -10.17 8.98
N GLN A 312 4.76 -11.40 9.35
CA GLN A 312 3.64 -11.69 10.25
C GLN A 312 2.32 -11.08 9.73
N PHE A 313 2.16 -11.09 8.40
CA PHE A 313 1.02 -10.48 7.71
C PHE A 313 0.86 -11.09 6.30
N PRO A 314 -0.36 -11.36 5.80
CA PRO A 314 -1.64 -11.10 6.46
C PRO A 314 -1.94 -12.10 7.59
N GLU A 315 -2.64 -11.65 8.63
CA GLU A 315 -2.88 -12.43 9.86
C GLU A 315 -3.57 -13.78 9.59
N HIS A 316 -4.44 -13.85 8.58
CA HIS A 316 -5.15 -15.09 8.24
C HIS A 316 -4.22 -16.18 7.65
N ILE A 317 -3.08 -15.81 7.08
CA ILE A 317 -2.04 -16.76 6.64
C ILE A 317 -1.09 -17.01 7.81
N TYR A 318 -0.62 -15.94 8.46
CA TYR A 318 0.38 -16.05 9.52
C TYR A 318 -0.10 -16.89 10.71
N SER A 319 -1.34 -16.69 11.17
CA SER A 319 -1.89 -17.41 12.33
C SER A 319 -1.88 -18.93 12.15
N VAL A 320 -2.16 -19.43 10.94
CA VAL A 320 -2.11 -20.87 10.62
C VAL A 320 -0.74 -21.47 10.93
N PHE A 321 0.33 -20.80 10.49
CA PHE A 321 1.70 -21.29 10.65
C PHE A 321 2.27 -21.01 12.04
N ARG A 322 1.87 -19.90 12.68
CA ARG A 322 2.21 -19.57 14.07
C ARG A 322 1.62 -20.60 15.03
N ASP A 323 0.31 -20.81 14.96
CA ASP A 323 -0.43 -21.70 15.86
C ASP A 323 -0.03 -23.17 15.62
N GLY A 324 0.38 -23.47 14.38
CA GLY A 324 0.99 -24.73 13.97
C GLY A 324 2.46 -24.93 14.35
N ALA A 325 3.11 -23.94 14.97
CA ALA A 325 4.55 -23.94 15.25
C ALA A 325 5.43 -24.27 14.02
N ASN A 326 5.02 -23.80 12.84
CA ASN A 326 5.63 -24.10 11.56
C ASN A 326 6.03 -22.83 10.81
N LEU A 327 7.00 -22.09 11.34
CA LEU A 327 7.48 -20.82 10.76
C LEU A 327 8.56 -21.00 9.67
N PHE A 328 8.68 -22.21 9.09
CA PHE A 328 9.68 -22.54 8.06
C PHE A 328 11.13 -22.10 8.35
N PRO A 329 11.66 -22.23 9.59
CA PRO A 329 12.99 -21.72 9.91
C PRO A 329 14.07 -22.34 9.03
N THR A 330 14.01 -23.64 8.75
CA THR A 330 15.07 -24.29 7.98
C THR A 330 15.04 -23.82 6.53
N THR A 331 13.88 -23.82 5.89
CA THR A 331 13.76 -23.36 4.50
C THR A 331 14.15 -21.90 4.33
N ILE A 332 13.73 -21.00 5.23
CA ILE A 332 14.06 -19.57 5.14
C ILE A 332 15.56 -19.33 5.31
N PHE A 333 16.22 -20.01 6.26
CA PHE A 333 17.68 -19.90 6.43
C PHE A 333 18.44 -20.46 5.22
N VAL A 334 18.00 -21.59 4.67
CA VAL A 334 18.59 -22.18 3.46
C VAL A 334 18.43 -21.22 2.27
N LEU A 335 17.26 -20.58 2.12
CA LEU A 335 17.04 -19.58 1.09
C LEU A 335 17.95 -18.35 1.23
N VAL A 336 18.10 -17.82 2.46
CA VAL A 336 19.05 -16.71 2.71
C VAL A 336 20.49 -17.11 2.40
N SER A 337 20.91 -18.33 2.77
CA SER A 337 22.23 -18.87 2.41
C SER A 337 22.43 -18.88 0.89
N ALA A 338 21.42 -19.36 0.13
CA ALA A 338 21.47 -19.40 -1.31
C ALA A 338 21.67 -18.00 -1.93
N ILE A 339 20.89 -17.01 -1.47
CA ILE A 339 20.99 -15.62 -1.96
C ILE A 339 22.36 -15.02 -1.64
N GLN A 340 22.87 -15.24 -0.42
CA GLN A 340 24.20 -14.74 -0.02
C GLN A 340 25.32 -15.35 -0.87
N LYS A 341 25.25 -16.64 -1.19
CA LYS A 341 26.22 -17.31 -2.08
C LYS A 341 26.13 -16.78 -3.51
N LEU A 342 24.92 -16.61 -4.04
CA LEU A 342 24.71 -16.03 -5.37
C LEU A 342 25.26 -14.59 -5.45
N ALA A 343 25.01 -13.76 -4.44
CA ALA A 343 25.48 -12.38 -4.38
C ALA A 343 27.00 -12.25 -4.43
N ARG A 344 27.75 -13.27 -3.98
CA ARG A 344 29.23 -13.27 -4.04
C ARG A 344 29.78 -13.52 -5.45
N VAL A 345 28.99 -14.13 -6.33
CA VAL A 345 29.46 -14.54 -7.67
C VAL A 345 28.79 -13.77 -8.81
N VAL A 346 27.68 -13.10 -8.52
CA VAL A 346 26.98 -12.17 -9.41
C VAL A 346 27.52 -10.77 -9.19
N ARG A 347 28.08 -10.17 -10.25
CA ARG A 347 28.52 -8.78 -10.21
C ARG A 347 27.35 -7.87 -10.56
N ILE A 348 26.80 -7.20 -9.55
CA ILE A 348 25.87 -6.09 -9.75
C ILE A 348 26.70 -4.86 -10.11
N ARG A 349 26.40 -4.21 -11.24
CA ARG A 349 27.15 -3.01 -11.65
C ARG A 349 26.80 -1.86 -10.70
N GLU A 350 27.78 -1.04 -10.37
CA GLU A 350 27.52 0.19 -9.63
C GLU A 350 26.55 1.07 -10.42
N GLY A 351 25.57 1.68 -9.72
CA GLY A 351 24.50 2.44 -10.35
C GLY A 351 23.40 1.60 -11.01
N THR A 352 23.37 0.27 -10.80
CA THR A 352 22.23 -0.55 -11.26
C THR A 352 20.97 -0.15 -10.49
N HIS A 353 19.99 0.42 -11.20
CA HIS A 353 18.66 0.70 -10.65
C HIS A 353 17.76 -0.54 -10.77
N LEU A 354 17.04 -0.84 -9.70
CA LEU A 354 16.03 -1.89 -9.63
C LEU A 354 14.67 -1.26 -9.32
N TYR A 355 13.58 -1.85 -9.81
CA TYR A 355 12.25 -1.22 -9.77
C TYR A 355 11.23 -2.18 -9.15
N ARG A 356 10.67 -1.81 -8.00
CA ARG A 356 9.63 -2.59 -7.33
C ARG A 356 8.27 -1.91 -7.46
N GLY A 357 7.32 -2.59 -8.10
CA GLY A 357 5.91 -2.22 -8.03
C GLY A 357 5.34 -2.61 -6.67
N LEU A 358 4.76 -1.65 -5.93
CA LEU A 358 4.23 -1.90 -4.59
C LEU A 358 2.75 -2.29 -4.53
N GLY A 359 2.00 -2.16 -5.65
CA GLY A 359 0.63 -2.65 -5.83
C GLY A 359 -0.42 -2.15 -4.84
N GLY A 360 -1.53 -1.58 -5.33
CA GLY A 360 -2.74 -1.32 -4.52
C GLY A 360 -2.65 -0.11 -3.56
N LEU A 361 -3.36 -0.19 -2.43
CA LEU A 361 -3.56 0.85 -1.40
C LEU A 361 -2.47 0.84 -0.30
N LEU A 362 -1.25 0.39 -0.62
CA LEU A 362 -0.16 0.27 0.35
C LEU A 362 0.54 1.62 0.54
N GLU A 363 0.52 2.14 1.76
CA GLU A 363 1.27 3.35 2.12
C GLU A 363 2.60 2.96 2.75
N LEU A 364 3.70 3.58 2.30
CA LEU A 364 5.02 3.36 2.88
C LEU A 364 5.07 3.86 4.34
N PRO A 365 5.89 3.26 5.21
CA PRO A 365 5.99 3.69 6.60
C PRO A 365 6.55 5.11 6.70
N ASP A 366 6.22 5.85 7.76
CA ASP A 366 6.63 7.25 7.92
C ASP A 366 8.15 7.42 7.87
N CYS A 367 8.90 6.44 8.38
CA CYS A 367 10.37 6.45 8.37
C CYS A 367 10.99 6.42 6.96
N PHE A 368 10.18 6.13 5.94
CA PHE A 368 10.57 6.32 4.55
C PHE A 368 10.62 7.80 4.15
N PHE A 369 9.66 8.59 4.64
CA PHE A 369 9.52 10.01 4.29
C PHE A 369 10.20 10.95 5.30
N ARG A 370 10.20 10.58 6.58
CA ARG A 370 10.71 11.36 7.70
C ARG A 370 12.09 10.81 8.15
N PRO A 371 13.14 11.65 8.20
CA PRO A 371 14.44 11.23 8.71
C PRO A 371 14.41 10.96 10.22
N ASP A 372 15.22 9.99 10.68
CA ASP A 372 15.49 9.73 12.09
C ASP A 372 16.32 10.87 12.74
N GLU A 373 16.56 10.78 14.05
CA GLU A 373 17.40 11.72 14.83
C GLU A 373 18.82 11.89 14.26
N ARG A 374 19.27 10.97 13.40
CA ARG A 374 20.58 10.98 12.73
C ARG A 374 20.49 11.36 11.26
N GLY A 375 19.35 11.88 10.79
CA GLY A 375 19.13 12.33 9.43
C GLY A 375 18.91 11.20 8.41
N ARG A 376 18.71 9.96 8.85
CA ARG A 376 18.62 8.78 7.97
C ARG A 376 17.17 8.43 7.67
N ARG A 377 16.89 8.07 6.42
CA ARG A 377 15.57 7.60 5.95
C ARG A 377 15.70 6.16 5.48
N GLY A 378 14.65 5.38 5.69
CA GLY A 378 14.61 3.97 5.31
C GLY A 378 13.84 3.12 6.30
N TYR A 379 13.66 1.86 5.96
CA TYR A 379 13.00 0.88 6.82
C TYR A 379 13.62 -0.50 6.63
N THR A 380 13.43 -1.38 7.61
CA THR A 380 13.80 -2.77 7.49
C THR A 380 12.62 -3.56 6.93
N GLU A 381 12.78 -4.14 5.75
CA GLU A 381 11.84 -5.13 5.22
C GLU A 381 12.11 -6.48 5.89
N TRP A 382 11.09 -7.08 6.51
CA TRP A 382 11.25 -8.40 7.13
C TRP A 382 11.21 -9.54 6.10
N GLY A 383 10.42 -9.38 5.04
CA GLY A 383 10.32 -10.36 3.97
C GLY A 383 11.48 -10.30 2.99
N PHE A 384 11.47 -11.19 2.01
CA PHE A 384 12.31 -11.06 0.84
C PHE A 384 11.75 -9.97 -0.08
N MET A 385 12.64 -9.08 -0.53
CA MET A 385 12.29 -7.98 -1.43
C MET A 385 12.63 -8.37 -2.87
N SER A 386 11.60 -8.66 -3.66
CA SER A 386 11.73 -8.87 -5.11
C SER A 386 11.70 -7.52 -5.84
N THR A 387 12.50 -7.33 -6.87
CA THR A 387 12.67 -6.03 -7.56
C THR A 387 12.85 -6.22 -9.05
#